data_AF-A0A2H0PLN3-F1
#
_entry.id   AF-A0A2H0PLN3-F1
#
_cell.length_a   1.000
_cell.length_b   1.000
_cell.length_c   1.000
_cell.angle_alpha   90.00
_cell.angle_beta   90.00
_cell.angle_gamma   90.00
#
_symmetry.space_group_name_H-M   'P 1'
#
loop_
_entity.id
_entity.type
_entity.pdbx_description
1 polymer ?
#
loop_
_entity_poly.entity_id
_entity_poly.type
_entity_poly.pdbx_seq_one_letter_code
_entity_poly.pdbx_strand_id
1 'polypeptide(L)'
;MGLKFWPSLFREVQFLKAFRKSWSLDLRSLAAFRICLGVLVLLDLINRSQDLVAHYTDEGVLPRSAMLNEFYRYYYLSLQFINGEAWFQILIFAITGFCALLLIVGYRTRLMLFISWILMLSIQARMPVVLQGGDIEFRLLYFWAIFLPLGARYSIDRALDPREEKPSDTHFSIGSIAYIIQIISVYFFAALLKTGAEWHLSHSAIYYALSIDQFATDFGKYLLNFPALLRLMTLPVWYLELLGGFLLVLPFFQSWTRMIGILSFFALHLGFAMTMKLGLFPWICITAFVALLPGSFWSFLDKRLSPQLVHKIYYDADCGFCRKILKILRCFLCLESIPYAKAQDHPRAMAAMTQENSWVVEDRNLKYHFRFDGIILLLRSSPIGFWKARLWTLKPFYFFGDHAYRWIANHRKFMGHFTRHLYERKPHYQAGRWLQVVALYFIICCLWWNWRTYDTYSPMPESMRKVSLYLRLDQKWNMFAPYPLKIDGWYVFPGKLRDGKEVDVFRYIMYGDTQLTYDRPASIVDSYPRQRWRKYMMNLRKKNFQKHRIFLGKYICREWNDSHPVQEKLESFDMIFMEERTQLSGNPSPIVKSNLWHHWCFEKQASD
;
A
#
# COMPACT_ATOMS: atom_id res chain seq x y z
N MET A 1 28.54 -55.97 0.01
CA MET A 1 28.62 -54.66 -0.67
C MET A 1 27.25 -53.99 -0.57
N GLY A 2 26.99 -53.24 0.51
CA GLY A 2 25.68 -52.64 0.76
C GLY A 2 25.74 -51.67 1.93
N LEU A 3 25.01 -50.56 1.81
CA LEU A 3 24.72 -49.56 2.85
C LEU A 3 25.84 -48.55 3.20
N LYS A 4 26.19 -47.68 2.24
CA LYS A 4 26.80 -46.35 2.53
C LYS A 4 26.09 -45.16 1.84
N PHE A 5 24.88 -45.35 1.29
CA PHE A 5 24.15 -44.32 0.52
C PHE A 5 23.00 -43.62 1.29
N TRP A 6 22.77 -43.92 2.57
CA TRP A 6 21.61 -43.41 3.33
C TRP A 6 21.81 -42.07 4.08
N PRO A 7 22.99 -41.72 4.64
CA PRO A 7 23.15 -40.48 5.40
C PRO A 7 23.00 -39.20 4.57
N SER A 8 23.37 -39.24 3.28
CA SER A 8 23.26 -38.10 2.35
C SER A 8 21.80 -37.86 1.95
N LEU A 9 21.09 -38.90 1.53
CA LEU A 9 19.68 -38.82 1.12
C LEU A 9 18.78 -38.30 2.25
N PHE A 10 19.04 -38.73 3.50
CA PHE A 10 18.27 -38.27 4.65
C PHE A 10 18.51 -36.77 4.96
N ARG A 11 19.75 -36.29 4.83
CA ARG A 11 20.09 -34.86 4.96
C ARG A 11 19.46 -34.03 3.85
N GLU A 12 19.44 -34.53 2.62
CA GLU A 12 18.79 -33.87 1.47
C GLU A 12 17.28 -33.71 1.70
N VAL A 13 16.60 -34.77 2.17
CA VAL A 13 15.16 -34.72 2.47
C VAL A 13 14.85 -33.75 3.61
N GLN A 14 15.68 -33.70 4.65
CA GLN A 14 15.52 -32.74 5.75
C GLN A 14 15.75 -31.29 5.28
N PHE A 15 16.77 -31.06 4.47
CA PHE A 15 17.04 -29.74 3.88
C PHE A 15 15.88 -29.27 3.00
N LEU A 16 15.35 -30.12 2.12
CA LEU A 16 14.20 -29.79 1.28
C LEU A 16 12.93 -29.46 2.10
N LYS A 17 12.70 -30.19 3.20
CA LYS A 17 11.59 -29.88 4.13
C LYS A 17 11.80 -28.53 4.83
N ALA A 18 13.01 -28.25 5.29
CA ALA A 18 13.35 -26.98 5.95
C ALA A 18 13.25 -25.80 4.97
N PHE A 19 13.77 -25.97 3.74
CA PHE A 19 13.62 -25.01 2.65
C PHE A 19 12.14 -24.75 2.37
N ARG A 20 11.35 -25.79 2.11
CA ARG A 20 9.90 -25.64 1.84
C ARG A 20 9.21 -24.86 2.95
N LYS A 21 9.53 -25.14 4.22
CA LYS A 21 8.98 -24.42 5.37
C LYS A 21 9.38 -22.93 5.37
N SER A 22 10.66 -22.62 5.15
CA SER A 22 11.18 -21.24 5.13
C SER A 22 10.76 -20.41 3.93
N TRP A 23 10.20 -21.04 2.90
CA TRP A 23 9.64 -20.37 1.73
C TRP A 23 8.11 -20.49 1.65
N SER A 24 7.47 -21.05 2.70
CA SER A 24 6.02 -21.10 2.85
C SER A 24 5.47 -19.84 3.52
N LEU A 25 4.26 -19.47 3.10
CA LEU A 25 3.47 -18.36 3.66
C LEU A 25 2.25 -18.92 4.41
N ASP A 26 1.87 -18.29 5.53
CA ASP A 26 0.66 -18.64 6.26
C ASP A 26 -0.57 -17.99 5.60
N LEU A 27 -1.65 -18.75 5.40
CA LEU A 27 -2.84 -18.25 4.71
C LEU A 27 -3.58 -17.16 5.50
N ARG A 28 -3.47 -17.12 6.83
CA ARG A 28 -4.04 -16.04 7.65
C ARG A 28 -3.25 -14.74 7.43
N SER A 29 -1.93 -14.84 7.31
CA SER A 29 -1.06 -13.72 6.91
C SER A 29 -1.40 -13.21 5.52
N LEU A 30 -1.66 -14.10 4.56
CA LEU A 30 -2.11 -13.70 3.22
C LEU A 30 -3.48 -13.01 3.23
N ALA A 31 -4.40 -13.41 4.11
CA ALA A 31 -5.68 -12.74 4.28
C ALA A 31 -5.51 -11.33 4.89
N ALA A 32 -4.67 -11.19 5.92
CA ALA A 32 -4.33 -9.88 6.48
C ALA A 32 -3.67 -8.97 5.43
N PHE A 33 -2.72 -9.51 4.66
CA PHE A 33 -2.08 -8.82 3.54
C PHE A 33 -3.10 -8.35 2.49
N ARG A 34 -4.06 -9.19 2.10
CA ARG A 34 -5.15 -8.80 1.17
C ARG A 34 -5.94 -7.60 1.69
N ILE A 35 -6.30 -7.62 2.96
CA ILE A 35 -7.05 -6.53 3.61
C ILE A 35 -6.20 -5.24 3.61
N CYS A 36 -4.94 -5.33 4.03
CA CYS A 36 -4.01 -4.20 4.02
C CYS A 36 -3.82 -3.62 2.61
N LEU A 37 -3.66 -4.47 1.57
CA LEU A 37 -3.55 -4.01 0.18
C LEU A 37 -4.77 -3.21 -0.27
N GLY A 38 -5.98 -3.71 0.00
CA GLY A 38 -7.21 -3.00 -0.36
C GLY A 38 -7.37 -1.68 0.40
N VAL A 39 -7.06 -1.65 1.70
CA VAL A 39 -7.08 -0.42 2.51
C VAL A 39 -6.08 0.60 1.99
N LEU A 40 -4.86 0.19 1.64
CA LEU A 40 -3.85 1.08 1.08
C LEU A 40 -4.28 1.70 -0.26
N VAL A 41 -5.03 0.97 -1.09
CA VAL A 41 -5.59 1.55 -2.33
C VAL A 41 -6.59 2.65 -2.00
N LEU A 42 -7.49 2.42 -1.05
CA LEU A 42 -8.45 3.44 -0.63
C LEU A 42 -7.73 4.68 -0.09
N LEU A 43 -6.69 4.50 0.73
CA LEU A 43 -5.88 5.61 1.25
C LEU A 43 -5.13 6.35 0.13
N ASP A 44 -4.58 5.65 -0.86
CA ASP A 44 -3.92 6.28 -2.01
C ASP A 44 -4.92 7.08 -2.85
N LEU A 45 -6.13 6.54 -3.08
CA LEU A 45 -7.20 7.24 -3.79
C LEU A 45 -7.66 8.48 -3.02
N ILE A 46 -7.87 8.39 -1.71
CA ILE A 46 -8.23 9.54 -0.86
C ILE A 46 -7.17 10.63 -1.00
N ASN A 47 -5.89 10.27 -0.85
CA ASN A 47 -4.78 11.23 -0.98
C ASN A 47 -4.70 11.87 -2.37
N ARG A 48 -4.92 11.10 -3.44
CA ARG A 48 -4.87 11.61 -4.82
C ARG A 48 -6.11 12.43 -5.19
N SER A 49 -7.27 12.12 -4.61
CA SER A 49 -8.54 12.80 -4.92
C SER A 49 -8.52 14.28 -4.55
N GLN A 50 -7.74 14.65 -3.53
CA GLN A 50 -7.57 16.04 -3.08
C GLN A 50 -6.85 16.93 -4.11
N ASP A 51 -6.12 16.34 -5.06
CA ASP A 51 -5.44 17.02 -6.17
C ASP A 51 -5.89 16.45 -7.52
N LEU A 52 -7.13 15.97 -7.61
CA LEU A 52 -7.61 15.24 -8.79
C LEU A 52 -7.53 16.09 -10.05
N VAL A 53 -8.05 17.32 -9.99
CA VAL A 53 -8.03 18.27 -11.11
C VAL A 53 -6.58 18.58 -11.49
N ALA A 54 -5.78 19.05 -10.55
CA ALA A 54 -4.39 19.44 -10.78
C ALA A 54 -3.53 18.35 -11.42
N HIS A 55 -3.67 17.08 -11.02
CA HIS A 55 -2.75 16.02 -11.47
C HIS A 55 -3.30 15.07 -12.53
N TYR A 56 -4.62 14.93 -12.69
CA TYR A 56 -5.21 13.89 -13.55
C TYR A 56 -6.09 14.43 -14.67
N THR A 57 -6.41 15.72 -14.70
CA THR A 57 -7.29 16.31 -15.72
C THR A 57 -6.55 17.13 -16.77
N ASP A 58 -7.26 17.53 -17.83
CA ASP A 58 -6.73 18.45 -18.87
C ASP A 58 -6.64 19.90 -18.37
N GLU A 59 -7.37 20.26 -17.31
CA GLU A 59 -7.25 21.54 -16.59
C GLU A 59 -6.08 21.54 -15.60
N GLY A 60 -5.35 20.43 -15.47
CA GLY A 60 -4.25 20.30 -14.52
C GLY A 60 -2.91 20.85 -15.00
N VAL A 61 -1.86 20.56 -14.21
CA VAL A 61 -0.46 20.91 -14.52
C VAL A 61 0.14 20.11 -15.66
N LEU A 62 -0.48 18.98 -16.02
CA LEU A 62 -0.02 18.14 -17.12
C LEU A 62 -1.22 17.58 -17.88
N PRO A 63 -1.75 18.34 -18.87
CA PRO A 63 -2.84 17.89 -19.73
C PRO A 63 -2.44 16.63 -20.51
N ARG A 64 -3.43 15.84 -20.95
CA ARG A 64 -3.18 14.59 -21.70
C ARG A 64 -2.42 14.86 -22.99
N SER A 65 -2.72 15.93 -23.72
CA SER A 65 -2.03 16.31 -24.95
C SER A 65 -0.53 16.51 -24.71
N ALA A 66 -0.16 17.21 -23.65
CA ALA A 66 1.22 17.39 -23.23
C ALA A 66 1.89 16.05 -22.88
N MET A 67 1.20 15.22 -22.09
CA MET A 67 1.70 13.89 -21.72
C MET A 67 1.94 13.01 -22.95
N LEU A 68 1.00 12.96 -23.89
CA LEU A 68 1.06 12.12 -25.10
C LEU A 68 2.11 12.61 -26.11
N ASN A 69 2.29 13.93 -26.25
CA ASN A 69 3.19 14.50 -27.26
C ASN A 69 4.65 14.63 -26.77
N GLU A 70 4.87 15.02 -25.50
CA GLU A 70 6.21 15.36 -25.02
C GLU A 70 6.86 14.28 -24.14
N PHE A 71 6.05 13.51 -23.42
CA PHE A 71 6.54 12.65 -22.33
C PHE A 71 6.18 11.18 -22.49
N TYR A 72 5.41 10.85 -23.53
CA TYR A 72 4.89 9.52 -23.73
C TYR A 72 6.01 8.49 -23.85
N ARG A 73 5.77 7.35 -23.23
CA ARG A 73 6.58 6.16 -23.39
C ARG A 73 5.64 5.04 -23.78
N TYR A 74 6.07 4.18 -24.71
CA TYR A 74 5.23 3.11 -25.26
C TYR A 74 4.61 2.18 -24.20
N TYR A 75 5.19 2.13 -22.99
CA TYR A 75 4.73 1.31 -21.87
C TYR A 75 3.90 2.08 -20.82
N TYR A 76 3.59 3.36 -21.04
CA TYR A 76 2.65 4.14 -20.21
C TYR A 76 1.22 3.96 -20.71
N LEU A 77 0.70 2.76 -20.50
CA LEU A 77 -0.69 2.44 -20.81
C LEU A 77 -1.59 2.96 -19.68
N SER A 78 -2.53 3.85 -20.00
CA SER A 78 -3.49 4.38 -19.05
C SER A 78 -4.87 4.57 -19.67
N LEU A 79 -5.90 4.03 -19.01
CA LEU A 79 -7.31 4.30 -19.31
C LEU A 79 -7.65 5.78 -19.12
N GLN A 80 -6.92 6.49 -18.27
CA GLN A 80 -7.13 7.93 -18.01
C GLN A 80 -6.73 8.82 -19.18
N PHE A 81 -6.09 8.27 -20.23
CA PHE A 81 -5.86 9.01 -21.47
C PHE A 81 -7.08 9.06 -22.38
N ILE A 82 -8.12 8.24 -22.15
CA ILE A 82 -9.35 8.22 -22.96
C ILE A 82 -10.08 9.56 -22.85
N ASN A 83 -10.19 10.12 -21.65
CA ASN A 83 -10.88 11.39 -21.40
C ASN A 83 -10.20 12.12 -20.23
N GLY A 84 -9.94 13.42 -20.39
CA GLY A 84 -9.23 14.26 -19.42
C GLY A 84 -10.14 15.06 -18.50
N GLU A 85 -11.45 14.93 -18.62
CA GLU A 85 -12.43 15.60 -17.78
C GLU A 85 -12.44 15.07 -16.34
N ALA A 86 -12.74 15.94 -15.38
CA ALA A 86 -12.76 15.58 -13.96
C ALA A 86 -13.71 14.43 -13.63
N TRP A 87 -14.93 14.43 -14.20
CA TRP A 87 -15.92 13.38 -13.96
C TRP A 87 -15.43 11.99 -14.38
N PHE A 88 -14.65 11.90 -15.47
CA PHE A 88 -14.12 10.63 -15.96
C PHE A 88 -13.02 10.11 -15.03
N GLN A 89 -12.15 11.01 -14.54
CA GLN A 89 -11.14 10.64 -13.55
C GLN A 89 -11.79 10.17 -12.23
N ILE A 90 -12.85 10.86 -11.78
CA ILE A 90 -13.65 10.45 -10.61
C ILE A 90 -14.24 9.05 -10.83
N LEU A 91 -14.79 8.76 -12.01
CA LEU A 91 -15.34 7.44 -12.34
C LEU A 91 -14.27 6.34 -12.23
N ILE A 92 -13.09 6.54 -12.81
CA ILE A 92 -11.97 5.57 -12.72
C ILE A 92 -11.53 5.38 -11.26
N PHE A 93 -11.47 6.45 -10.46
CA PHE A 93 -11.13 6.37 -9.04
C PHE A 93 -12.21 5.61 -8.25
N ALA A 94 -13.49 5.86 -8.52
CA ALA A 94 -14.61 5.18 -7.88
C ALA A 94 -14.64 3.67 -8.21
N ILE A 95 -14.41 3.30 -9.47
CA ILE A 95 -14.29 1.89 -9.88
C ILE A 95 -13.10 1.23 -9.16
N THR A 96 -11.95 1.92 -9.08
CA THR A 96 -10.77 1.43 -8.36
C THR A 96 -11.06 1.21 -6.88
N GLY A 97 -11.75 2.16 -6.23
CA GLY A 97 -12.17 2.06 -4.84
C GLY A 97 -13.17 0.93 -4.60
N PHE A 98 -14.12 0.74 -5.51
CA PHE A 98 -15.08 -0.38 -5.44
C PHE A 98 -14.38 -1.74 -5.56
N CYS A 99 -13.45 -1.90 -6.51
CA CYS A 99 -12.63 -3.10 -6.62
C CYS A 99 -11.79 -3.34 -5.36
N ALA A 100 -11.24 -2.28 -4.75
CA ALA A 100 -10.52 -2.38 -3.48
C ALA A 100 -11.42 -2.84 -2.32
N LEU A 101 -12.66 -2.37 -2.23
CA LEU A 101 -13.63 -2.85 -1.24
C LEU A 101 -13.96 -4.34 -1.42
N LEU A 102 -14.18 -4.77 -2.67
CA LEU A 102 -14.40 -6.19 -2.98
C LEU A 102 -13.17 -7.04 -2.67
N LEU A 103 -11.97 -6.48 -2.87
CA LEU A 103 -10.71 -7.13 -2.48
C LEU A 103 -10.58 -7.25 -0.96
N ILE A 104 -10.93 -6.21 -0.18
CA ILE A 104 -10.90 -6.25 1.29
C ILE A 104 -11.76 -7.40 1.81
N VAL A 105 -12.99 -7.55 1.32
CA VAL A 105 -13.87 -8.66 1.71
C VAL A 105 -13.53 -9.99 1.01
N GLY A 106 -12.56 -10.00 0.10
CA GLY A 106 -12.13 -11.20 -0.61
C GLY A 106 -13.23 -11.84 -1.44
N TYR A 107 -13.91 -11.02 -2.23
CA TYR A 107 -14.90 -11.46 -3.22
C TYR A 107 -14.28 -11.45 -4.61
N ARG A 108 -14.32 -12.59 -5.31
CA ARG A 108 -13.62 -12.81 -6.59
C ARG A 108 -12.17 -12.36 -6.51
N THR A 109 -11.48 -12.77 -5.45
CA THR A 109 -10.22 -12.17 -4.97
C THR A 109 -9.17 -12.03 -6.08
N ARG A 110 -8.88 -13.10 -6.83
CA ARG A 110 -7.86 -13.05 -7.91
C ARG A 110 -8.25 -12.09 -9.04
N LEU A 111 -9.53 -12.05 -9.41
CA LEU A 111 -10.01 -11.13 -10.44
C LEU A 111 -9.91 -9.68 -9.95
N MET A 112 -10.35 -9.40 -8.72
CA MET A 112 -10.25 -8.06 -8.14
C MET A 112 -8.80 -7.61 -7.95
N LEU A 113 -7.87 -8.52 -7.62
CA LEU A 113 -6.42 -8.23 -7.61
C LEU A 113 -5.93 -7.80 -9.00
N PHE A 114 -6.26 -8.58 -10.04
CA PHE A 114 -5.83 -8.28 -11.41
C PHE A 114 -6.40 -6.96 -11.93
N ILE A 115 -7.70 -6.73 -11.73
CA ILE A 115 -8.36 -5.48 -12.16
C ILE A 115 -7.79 -4.28 -11.38
N SER A 116 -7.67 -4.37 -10.06
CA SER A 116 -7.12 -3.29 -9.23
C SER A 116 -5.67 -2.98 -9.60
N TRP A 117 -4.88 -4.01 -9.95
CA TRP A 117 -3.51 -3.82 -10.44
C TRP A 117 -3.48 -3.03 -11.75
N ILE A 118 -4.29 -3.38 -12.75
CA ILE A 118 -4.39 -2.64 -14.02
C ILE A 118 -4.81 -1.18 -13.78
N LEU A 119 -5.82 -0.96 -12.94
CA LEU A 119 -6.31 0.38 -12.61
C LEU A 119 -5.24 1.21 -11.90
N MET A 120 -4.49 0.61 -10.97
CA MET A 120 -3.35 1.27 -10.33
C MET A 120 -2.24 1.60 -11.33
N LEU A 121 -1.90 0.69 -12.25
CA LEU A 121 -0.93 0.99 -13.32
C LEU A 121 -1.39 2.17 -14.19
N SER A 122 -2.70 2.24 -14.48
CA SER A 122 -3.30 3.37 -15.20
C SER A 122 -3.12 4.69 -14.45
N ILE A 123 -3.47 4.74 -13.15
CA ILE A 123 -3.30 5.94 -12.31
C ILE A 123 -1.82 6.37 -12.28
N GLN A 124 -0.90 5.41 -12.11
CA GLN A 124 0.53 5.71 -12.08
C GLN A 124 1.07 6.19 -13.44
N ALA A 125 0.58 5.64 -14.55
CA ALA A 125 0.99 6.03 -15.89
C ALA A 125 0.46 7.40 -16.32
N ARG A 126 -0.66 7.88 -15.76
CA ARG A 126 -1.22 9.22 -16.04
C ARG A 126 -0.34 10.36 -15.56
N MET A 127 0.32 10.19 -14.41
CA MET A 127 1.17 11.20 -13.80
C MET A 127 2.46 10.58 -13.21
N PRO A 128 3.41 10.14 -14.07
CA PRO A 128 4.62 9.45 -13.61
C PRO A 128 5.55 10.35 -12.78
N VAL A 129 5.45 11.67 -12.94
CA VAL A 129 6.32 12.67 -12.28
C VAL A 129 6.11 12.73 -10.77
N VAL A 130 4.93 12.37 -10.27
CA VAL A 130 4.61 12.42 -8.82
C VAL A 130 4.85 11.09 -8.10
N LEU A 131 5.40 10.09 -8.80
CA LEU A 131 5.66 8.77 -8.24
C LEU A 131 6.95 8.72 -7.43
N GLN A 132 6.98 7.82 -6.45
CA GLN A 132 8.12 7.52 -5.60
C GLN A 132 8.33 6.00 -5.45
N GLY A 133 9.38 5.59 -4.70
CA GLY A 133 9.72 4.18 -4.50
C GLY A 133 8.55 3.34 -3.95
N GLY A 134 7.74 3.90 -3.05
CA GLY A 134 6.56 3.21 -2.54
C GLY A 134 5.53 2.85 -3.61
N ASP A 135 5.35 3.69 -4.64
CA ASP A 135 4.43 3.38 -5.75
C ASP A 135 4.94 2.20 -6.60
N ILE A 136 6.26 2.08 -6.74
CA ILE A 136 6.91 0.95 -7.42
C ILE A 136 6.68 -0.33 -6.62
N GLU A 137 6.94 -0.29 -5.32
CA GLU A 137 6.70 -1.46 -4.47
C GLU A 137 5.23 -1.87 -4.48
N PHE A 138 4.32 -0.89 -4.44
CA PHE A 138 2.89 -1.18 -4.40
C PHE A 138 2.40 -1.97 -5.62
N ARG A 139 2.87 -1.60 -6.84
CA ARG A 139 2.53 -2.34 -8.06
C ARG A 139 3.19 -3.72 -8.14
N LEU A 140 4.38 -3.90 -7.54
CA LEU A 140 5.04 -5.19 -7.48
C LEU A 140 4.33 -6.13 -6.49
N LEU A 141 3.89 -5.64 -5.33
CA LEU A 141 3.13 -6.42 -4.36
C LEU A 141 1.82 -6.95 -4.98
N TYR A 142 1.09 -6.11 -5.71
CA TYR A 142 -0.11 -6.54 -6.44
C TYR A 142 0.19 -7.60 -7.50
N PHE A 143 1.26 -7.38 -8.28
CA PHE A 143 1.66 -8.33 -9.31
C PHE A 143 1.93 -9.72 -8.71
N TRP A 144 2.74 -9.78 -7.65
CA TRP A 144 3.03 -11.04 -6.97
C TRP A 144 1.83 -11.66 -6.25
N ALA A 145 0.92 -10.83 -5.73
CA ALA A 145 -0.31 -11.28 -5.08
C ALA A 145 -1.23 -12.09 -6.01
N ILE A 146 -1.20 -11.87 -7.33
CA ILE A 146 -2.00 -12.62 -8.31
C ILE A 146 -1.69 -14.14 -8.27
N PHE A 147 -0.43 -14.47 -7.97
CA PHE A 147 0.06 -15.85 -7.93
C PHE A 147 -0.18 -16.54 -6.58
N LEU A 148 -0.68 -15.81 -5.59
CA LEU A 148 -0.89 -16.27 -4.21
C LEU A 148 -2.38 -16.52 -3.90
N PRO A 149 -2.69 -17.43 -2.96
CA PRO A 149 -4.07 -17.80 -2.61
C PRO A 149 -4.72 -16.84 -1.60
N LEU A 150 -4.76 -15.53 -1.88
CA LEU A 150 -5.28 -14.49 -0.95
C LEU A 150 -6.77 -14.65 -0.60
N GLY A 151 -7.52 -15.39 -1.41
CA GLY A 151 -8.94 -15.68 -1.19
C GLY A 151 -9.19 -16.91 -0.30
N ALA A 152 -8.16 -17.63 0.14
CA ALA A 152 -8.33 -18.92 0.83
C ALA A 152 -8.73 -18.82 2.31
N ARG A 153 -8.56 -17.64 2.93
CA ARG A 153 -8.89 -17.38 4.34
C ARG A 153 -9.57 -16.02 4.49
N TYR A 154 -10.44 -15.92 5.51
CA TYR A 154 -11.15 -14.69 5.92
C TYR A 154 -11.72 -13.91 4.74
N SER A 155 -12.45 -14.60 3.86
CA SER A 155 -12.93 -14.06 2.59
C SER A 155 -14.35 -14.52 2.31
N ILE A 156 -15.09 -13.75 1.52
CA ILE A 156 -16.39 -14.20 1.01
C ILE A 156 -16.22 -15.43 0.11
N ASP A 157 -15.17 -15.46 -0.72
CA ASP A 157 -14.86 -16.62 -1.58
C ASP A 157 -14.76 -17.92 -0.76
N ARG A 158 -14.06 -17.89 0.38
CA ARG A 158 -13.88 -19.03 1.27
C ARG A 158 -15.15 -19.34 2.04
N ALA A 159 -15.80 -18.33 2.61
CA ALA A 159 -17.00 -18.52 3.41
C ALA A 159 -18.13 -19.19 2.62
N LEU A 160 -18.21 -18.92 1.32
CA LEU A 160 -19.28 -19.44 0.45
C LEU A 160 -18.84 -20.63 -0.41
N ASP A 161 -17.66 -21.21 -0.17
CA ASP A 161 -17.20 -22.41 -0.88
C ASP A 161 -18.05 -23.64 -0.50
N PRO A 162 -18.69 -24.31 -1.47
CA PRO A 162 -19.54 -25.47 -1.18
C PRO A 162 -18.77 -26.72 -0.75
N ARG A 163 -17.45 -26.81 -1.02
CA ARG A 163 -16.65 -28.01 -0.70
C ARG A 163 -16.41 -28.20 0.80
N GLU A 164 -16.53 -27.13 1.60
CA GLU A 164 -16.29 -27.13 3.07
C GLU A 164 -14.94 -27.73 3.53
N GLU A 165 -14.02 -28.03 2.62
CA GLU A 165 -12.68 -28.56 2.93
C GLU A 165 -11.90 -27.58 3.82
N LYS A 166 -11.20 -28.09 4.83
CA LYS A 166 -10.32 -27.29 5.68
C LYS A 166 -9.02 -27.02 4.93
N PRO A 167 -8.69 -25.76 4.56
CA PRO A 167 -7.44 -25.49 3.88
C PRO A 167 -6.25 -25.71 4.82
N SER A 168 -5.12 -26.15 4.26
CA SER A 168 -3.82 -26.09 4.93
C SER A 168 -3.56 -24.66 5.42
N ASP A 169 -3.00 -24.50 6.61
CA ASP A 169 -2.64 -23.16 7.10
C ASP A 169 -1.43 -22.57 6.35
N THR A 170 -0.65 -23.40 5.66
CA THR A 170 0.54 -22.96 4.92
C THR A 170 0.41 -23.20 3.41
N HIS A 171 1.04 -22.31 2.64
CA HIS A 171 1.14 -22.37 1.18
C HIS A 171 2.58 -22.23 0.72
N PHE A 172 3.00 -23.13 -0.18
CA PHE A 172 4.30 -23.11 -0.84
C PHE A 172 4.09 -23.22 -2.35
N SER A 173 4.70 -22.31 -3.11
CA SER A 173 4.66 -22.28 -4.57
C SER A 173 5.79 -21.43 -5.14
N ILE A 174 5.94 -21.40 -6.46
CA ILE A 174 6.86 -20.45 -7.11
C ILE A 174 6.42 -19.01 -6.80
N GLY A 175 5.11 -18.75 -6.76
CA GLY A 175 4.56 -17.46 -6.33
C GLY A 175 5.00 -17.06 -4.91
N SER A 176 5.06 -17.99 -3.95
CA SER A 176 5.55 -17.68 -2.60
C SER A 176 7.04 -17.37 -2.58
N ILE A 177 7.84 -18.11 -3.36
CA ILE A 177 9.27 -17.83 -3.53
C ILE A 177 9.49 -16.45 -4.15
N ALA A 178 8.80 -16.17 -5.26
CA ALA A 178 8.94 -14.91 -5.98
C ALA A 178 8.55 -13.70 -5.13
N TYR A 179 7.46 -13.81 -4.36
CA TYR A 179 7.04 -12.78 -3.42
C TYR A 179 8.12 -12.48 -2.36
N ILE A 180 8.68 -13.53 -1.73
CA ILE A 180 9.73 -13.37 -0.72
C ILE A 180 11.01 -12.78 -1.33
N ILE A 181 11.43 -13.27 -2.51
CA ILE A 181 12.61 -12.74 -3.23
C ILE A 181 12.39 -11.26 -3.58
N GLN A 182 11.19 -10.87 -4.02
CA GLN A 182 10.89 -9.47 -4.31
C GLN A 182 11.11 -8.59 -3.07
N ILE A 183 10.58 -8.99 -1.91
CA ILE A 183 10.78 -8.26 -0.65
C ILE A 183 12.27 -8.15 -0.30
N ILE A 184 13.00 -9.27 -0.37
CA ILE A 184 14.46 -9.28 -0.13
C ILE A 184 15.17 -8.33 -1.11
N SER A 185 14.76 -8.31 -2.38
CA SER A 185 15.39 -7.50 -3.43
C SER A 185 15.28 -6.00 -3.16
N VAL A 186 14.16 -5.52 -2.59
CA VAL A 186 13.98 -4.10 -2.24
C VAL A 186 15.12 -3.61 -1.34
N TYR A 187 15.46 -4.39 -0.31
CA TYR A 187 16.45 -3.99 0.69
C TYR A 187 17.87 -4.35 0.27
N PHE A 188 18.08 -5.56 -0.24
CA PHE A 188 19.41 -6.04 -0.63
C PHE A 188 20.03 -5.14 -1.70
N PHE A 189 19.29 -4.84 -2.77
CA PHE A 189 19.80 -3.94 -3.81
C PHE A 189 19.86 -2.48 -3.37
N ALA A 190 19.03 -2.04 -2.41
CA ALA A 190 19.19 -0.72 -1.82
C ALA A 190 20.50 -0.59 -1.04
N ALA A 191 20.88 -1.61 -0.28
CA ALA A 191 22.17 -1.64 0.44
C ALA A 191 23.36 -1.63 -0.53
N LEU A 192 23.30 -2.43 -1.60
CA LEU A 192 24.35 -2.47 -2.63
C LEU A 192 24.55 -1.12 -3.34
N LEU A 193 23.47 -0.37 -3.56
CA LEU A 193 23.54 0.94 -4.19
C LEU A 193 24.11 2.02 -3.27
N LYS A 194 24.09 1.83 -1.95
CA LYS A 194 24.60 2.79 -0.94
C LYS A 194 26.11 2.68 -0.79
N THR A 195 26.86 3.19 -1.78
CA THR A 195 28.33 3.09 -1.85
C THR A 195 29.08 4.31 -1.30
N GLY A 196 28.37 5.40 -0.95
CA GLY A 196 28.99 6.65 -0.50
C GLY A 196 29.71 6.57 0.85
N ALA A 197 30.69 7.45 1.06
CA ALA A 197 31.46 7.56 2.31
C ALA A 197 30.58 7.86 3.55
N GLU A 198 29.40 8.43 3.35
CA GLU A 198 28.38 8.69 4.37
C GLU A 198 27.84 7.40 5.00
N TRP A 199 27.82 6.30 4.24
CA TRP A 199 27.35 5.00 4.72
C TRP A 199 28.47 4.18 5.36
N HIS A 200 29.69 4.25 4.84
CA HIS A 200 30.78 3.32 5.20
C HIS A 200 31.93 3.90 6.02
N LEU A 201 32.23 5.19 5.87
CA LEU A 201 33.42 5.79 6.48
C LEU A 201 33.04 6.76 7.59
N SER A 202 32.21 7.76 7.25
CA SER A 202 31.82 8.82 8.18
C SER A 202 30.56 8.48 8.99
N HIS A 203 29.80 7.46 8.57
CA HIS A 203 28.51 7.06 9.14
C HIS A 203 27.50 8.20 9.27
N SER A 204 27.61 9.24 8.46
CA SER A 204 26.79 10.45 8.51
C SER A 204 25.49 10.36 7.70
N ALA A 205 25.17 9.20 7.11
CA ALA A 205 24.07 9.10 6.15
C ALA A 205 22.71 9.45 6.73
N ILE A 206 22.36 8.97 7.93
CA ILE A 206 21.08 9.31 8.57
C ILE A 206 21.02 10.79 8.92
N TYR A 207 22.13 11.39 9.38
CA TYR A 207 22.19 12.83 9.65
C TYR A 207 21.83 13.63 8.40
N TYR A 208 22.44 13.32 7.25
CA TYR A 208 22.09 13.99 6.00
C TYR A 208 20.66 13.70 5.54
N ALA A 209 20.17 12.47 5.71
CA ALA A 209 18.79 12.12 5.34
C ALA A 209 17.76 12.93 6.15
N LEU A 210 17.98 13.11 7.46
CA LEU A 210 17.12 13.91 8.34
C LEU A 210 17.34 15.42 8.20
N SER A 211 18.44 15.84 7.58
CA SER A 211 18.69 17.24 7.23
C SER A 211 17.99 17.67 5.93
N ILE A 212 17.29 16.75 5.25
CA ILE A 212 16.43 17.09 4.13
C ILE A 212 15.07 17.50 4.71
N ASP A 213 14.90 18.78 4.99
CA ASP A 213 13.68 19.41 5.47
C ASP A 213 12.48 19.15 4.56
N GLN A 214 12.66 18.91 3.25
CA GLN A 214 11.57 18.46 2.37
C GLN A 214 10.99 17.09 2.74
N PHE A 215 11.64 16.33 3.62
CA PHE A 215 11.13 15.07 4.14
C PHE A 215 11.02 15.05 5.66
N ALA A 216 11.92 15.71 6.40
CA ALA A 216 11.99 15.57 7.85
C ALA A 216 10.70 16.05 8.54
N THR A 217 10.23 15.25 9.49
CA THR A 217 9.23 15.67 10.49
C THR A 217 9.90 16.48 11.59
N ASP A 218 9.12 17.13 12.45
CA ASP A 218 9.66 17.86 13.60
C ASP A 218 10.44 16.93 14.54
N PHE A 219 9.97 15.69 14.73
CA PHE A 219 10.71 14.69 15.48
C PHE A 219 12.03 14.29 14.79
N GLY A 220 12.03 14.14 13.46
CA GLY A 220 13.25 13.91 12.69
C GLY A 220 14.26 15.05 12.84
N LYS A 221 13.80 16.30 12.80
CA LYS A 221 14.64 17.49 13.02
C LYS A 221 15.17 17.55 14.45
N TYR A 222 14.35 17.22 15.44
CA TYR A 222 14.78 17.13 16.84
C TYR A 222 15.95 16.16 17.03
N LEU A 223 15.96 15.02 16.31
CA LEU A 223 17.05 14.05 16.38
C LEU A 223 18.39 14.56 15.83
N LEU A 224 18.40 15.64 15.03
CA LEU A 224 19.65 16.26 14.54
C LEU A 224 20.53 16.81 15.69
N ASN A 225 19.93 17.08 16.86
CA ASN A 225 20.66 17.46 18.08
C ASN A 225 21.50 16.31 18.68
N PHE A 226 21.33 15.07 18.20
CA PHE A 226 22.04 13.89 18.69
C PHE A 226 22.87 13.23 17.58
N PRO A 227 23.87 13.92 16.99
CA PRO A 227 24.62 13.43 15.84
C PRO A 227 25.37 12.12 16.10
N ALA A 228 25.82 11.87 17.34
CA ALA A 228 26.45 10.61 17.72
C ALA A 228 25.47 9.42 17.61
N LEU A 229 24.22 9.61 18.03
CA LEU A 229 23.17 8.60 17.89
C LEU A 229 22.87 8.32 16.41
N LEU A 230 22.74 9.37 15.59
CA LEU A 230 22.49 9.21 14.16
C LEU A 230 23.62 8.47 13.45
N ARG A 231 24.88 8.74 13.84
CA ARG A 231 26.04 7.98 13.34
C ARG A 231 26.00 6.51 13.74
N LEU A 232 25.70 6.23 15.01
CA LEU A 232 25.55 4.87 15.51
C LEU A 232 24.44 4.11 14.78
N MET A 233 23.32 4.76 14.47
CA MET A 233 22.18 4.16 13.77
C MET A 233 22.42 3.91 12.27
N THR A 234 23.33 4.64 11.62
CA THR A 234 23.63 4.46 10.19
C THR A 234 24.07 3.03 9.86
N LEU A 235 24.93 2.45 10.69
CA LEU A 235 25.48 1.11 10.47
C LEU A 235 24.41 0.00 10.55
N PRO A 236 23.62 -0.12 11.63
CA PRO A 236 22.53 -1.10 11.71
C PRO A 236 21.53 -1.01 10.57
N VAL A 237 21.20 0.19 10.09
CA VAL A 237 20.29 0.36 8.95
C VAL A 237 20.86 -0.30 7.70
N TRP A 238 22.12 -0.03 7.37
CA TRP A 238 22.76 -0.61 6.19
C TRP A 238 22.88 -2.15 6.31
N TYR A 239 23.33 -2.66 7.45
CA TYR A 239 23.41 -4.11 7.68
C TYR A 239 22.04 -4.80 7.68
N LEU A 240 21.01 -4.16 8.22
CA LEU A 240 19.65 -4.67 8.17
C LEU A 240 19.15 -4.76 6.73
N GLU A 241 19.42 -3.76 5.91
CA GLU A 241 19.03 -3.79 4.49
C GLU A 241 19.78 -4.89 3.72
N LEU A 242 21.09 -5.06 3.98
CA LEU A 242 21.92 -6.05 3.31
C LEU A 242 21.59 -7.48 3.75
N LEU A 243 21.46 -7.72 5.05
CA LEU A 243 21.42 -9.07 5.64
C LEU A 243 20.04 -9.46 6.18
N GLY A 244 19.19 -8.50 6.51
CA GLY A 244 17.90 -8.74 7.15
C GLY A 244 16.96 -9.61 6.32
N GLY A 245 17.03 -9.51 4.99
CA GLY A 245 16.26 -10.35 4.08
C GLY A 245 16.53 -11.84 4.25
N PHE A 246 17.78 -12.23 4.57
CA PHE A 246 18.13 -13.63 4.77
C PHE A 246 17.51 -14.21 6.04
N LEU A 247 17.32 -13.39 7.09
CA LEU A 247 16.63 -13.81 8.32
C LEU A 247 15.21 -14.32 8.03
N LEU A 248 14.56 -13.84 6.97
CA LEU A 248 13.19 -14.23 6.59
C LEU A 248 13.10 -15.67 6.06
N VAL A 249 14.20 -16.20 5.52
CA VAL A 249 14.26 -17.48 4.79
C VAL A 249 15.24 -18.48 5.39
N LEU A 250 15.89 -18.16 6.52
CA LEU A 250 16.77 -19.10 7.21
C LEU A 250 16.03 -20.42 7.53
N PRO A 251 16.60 -21.59 7.16
CA PRO A 251 15.96 -22.90 7.39
C PRO A 251 15.93 -23.32 8.86
N PHE A 252 16.89 -22.85 9.64
CA PHE A 252 17.05 -23.17 11.07
C PHE A 252 16.36 -22.12 11.94
N PHE A 253 15.70 -22.56 13.01
CA PHE A 253 14.91 -21.70 13.92
C PHE A 253 13.95 -20.75 13.19
N GLN A 254 13.44 -21.20 12.04
CA GLN A 254 12.76 -20.41 11.02
C GLN A 254 11.73 -19.42 11.58
N SER A 255 10.89 -19.86 12.53
CA SER A 255 9.81 -19.00 13.04
C SER A 255 10.35 -17.86 13.90
N TRP A 256 11.45 -18.10 14.65
CA TRP A 256 12.13 -17.09 15.45
C TRP A 256 12.93 -16.13 14.57
N THR A 257 13.77 -16.65 13.68
CA THR A 257 14.60 -15.83 12.78
C THR A 257 13.75 -14.96 11.86
N ARG A 258 12.67 -15.52 11.30
CA ARG A 258 11.72 -14.76 10.49
C ARG A 258 11.02 -13.66 11.31
N MET A 259 10.63 -13.94 12.56
CA MET A 259 10.00 -12.92 13.40
C MET A 259 10.97 -11.79 13.75
N ILE A 260 12.23 -12.11 14.07
CA ILE A 260 13.27 -11.10 14.29
C ILE A 260 13.42 -10.21 13.06
N GLY A 261 13.56 -10.81 11.87
CA GLY A 261 13.64 -10.06 10.61
C GLY A 261 12.44 -9.15 10.39
N ILE A 262 11.21 -9.66 10.56
CA ILE A 262 9.97 -8.87 10.42
C ILE A 262 9.93 -7.72 11.43
N LEU A 263 10.25 -7.96 12.71
CA LEU A 263 10.25 -6.92 13.74
C LEU A 263 11.31 -5.84 13.47
N SER A 264 12.50 -6.24 12.98
CA SER A 264 13.54 -5.29 12.61
C SER A 264 13.11 -4.39 11.45
N PHE A 265 12.50 -4.95 10.40
CA PHE A 265 11.97 -4.14 9.30
C PHE A 265 10.74 -3.31 9.70
N PHE A 266 9.87 -3.81 10.58
CA PHE A 266 8.81 -3.00 11.16
C PHE A 266 9.37 -1.81 11.93
N ALA A 267 10.38 -2.02 12.78
CA ALA A 267 11.05 -0.95 13.50
C ALA A 267 11.69 0.08 12.55
N LEU A 268 12.33 -0.38 11.46
CA LEU A 268 12.89 0.49 10.43
C LEU A 268 11.81 1.39 9.80
N HIS A 269 10.69 0.80 9.34
CA HIS A 269 9.63 1.53 8.66
C HIS A 269 8.82 2.44 9.60
N LEU A 270 8.62 2.02 10.85
CA LEU A 270 8.04 2.89 11.88
C LEU A 270 8.98 4.06 12.18
N GLY A 271 10.29 3.81 12.26
CA GLY A 271 11.31 4.87 12.38
C GLY A 271 11.24 5.87 11.22
N PHE A 272 11.13 5.40 9.98
CA PHE A 272 10.92 6.26 8.81
C PHE A 272 9.60 7.03 8.88
N ALA A 273 8.50 6.40 9.28
CA ALA A 273 7.20 7.07 9.39
C ALA A 273 7.18 8.15 10.48
N MET A 274 7.91 7.92 11.58
CA MET A 274 8.04 8.87 12.69
C MET A 274 8.97 10.03 12.37
N THR A 275 10.00 9.81 11.55
CA THR A 275 11.06 10.82 11.30
C THR A 275 10.91 11.53 9.96
N MET A 276 10.20 10.96 8.98
CA MET A 276 10.10 11.49 7.62
C MET A 276 8.67 11.41 7.05
N LYS A 277 8.20 12.49 6.39
CA LYS A 277 6.94 12.56 5.63
C LYS A 277 7.07 11.88 4.26
N LEU A 278 7.05 10.55 4.24
CA LEU A 278 7.17 9.72 3.02
C LEU A 278 5.82 9.26 2.42
N GLY A 279 4.71 9.76 2.95
CA GLY A 279 3.36 9.35 2.53
C GLY A 279 3.10 7.87 2.84
N LEU A 280 2.53 7.14 1.88
CA LEU A 280 2.16 5.73 2.08
C LEU A 280 3.32 4.74 2.06
N PHE A 281 4.55 5.18 1.74
CA PHE A 281 5.67 4.25 1.49
C PHE A 281 5.99 3.32 2.68
N PRO A 282 6.17 3.80 3.93
CA PRO A 282 6.45 2.90 5.05
C PRO A 282 5.33 1.88 5.30
N TRP A 283 4.07 2.28 5.10
CA TRP A 283 2.89 1.42 5.29
C TRP A 283 2.77 0.34 4.20
N ILE A 284 3.15 0.66 2.96
CA ILE A 284 3.25 -0.30 1.86
C ILE A 284 4.33 -1.35 2.19
N CYS A 285 5.50 -0.92 2.66
CA CYS A 285 6.55 -1.85 3.05
C CYS A 285 6.16 -2.73 4.25
N ILE A 286 5.54 -2.17 5.29
CA ILE A 286 5.00 -2.93 6.43
C ILE A 286 4.01 -3.98 5.93
N THR A 287 3.11 -3.60 5.00
CA THR A 287 2.14 -4.53 4.40
C THR A 287 2.82 -5.69 3.68
N ALA A 288 3.96 -5.46 3.01
CA ALA A 288 4.73 -6.53 2.38
C ALA A 288 5.15 -7.62 3.40
N PHE A 289 5.62 -7.21 4.58
CA PHE A 289 6.05 -8.11 5.65
C PHE A 289 4.89 -8.76 6.41
N VAL A 290 3.69 -8.15 6.44
CA VAL A 290 2.49 -8.77 7.05
C VAL A 290 2.21 -10.14 6.43
N ALA A 291 2.39 -10.29 5.11
CA ALA A 291 2.23 -11.56 4.41
C ALA A 291 3.22 -12.65 4.89
N LEU A 292 4.35 -12.26 5.49
CA LEU A 292 5.41 -13.16 5.94
C LEU A 292 5.23 -13.65 7.39
N LEU A 293 4.29 -13.07 8.16
CA LEU A 293 4.04 -13.47 9.56
C LEU A 293 3.89 -15.00 9.65
N PRO A 294 4.66 -15.70 10.50
CA PRO A 294 4.63 -17.15 10.56
C PRO A 294 3.39 -17.66 11.28
N GLY A 295 3.02 -18.93 11.06
CA GLY A 295 1.86 -19.53 11.75
C GLY A 295 1.97 -19.54 13.28
N SER A 296 3.18 -19.50 13.84
CA SER A 296 3.40 -19.38 15.29
C SER A 296 2.84 -18.08 15.87
N PHE A 297 2.89 -16.98 15.11
CA PHE A 297 2.31 -15.69 15.50
C PHE A 297 0.80 -15.80 15.66
N TRP A 298 0.13 -16.39 14.67
CA TRP A 298 -1.32 -16.59 14.72
C TRP A 298 -1.74 -17.59 15.79
N SER A 299 -1.02 -18.70 15.95
CA SER A 299 -1.28 -19.65 17.03
C SER A 299 -1.13 -19.03 18.43
N PHE A 300 -0.22 -18.06 18.58
CA PHE A 300 -0.08 -17.29 19.80
C PHE A 300 -1.28 -16.34 20.03
N LEU A 301 -1.72 -15.64 18.99
CA LEU A 301 -2.91 -14.78 19.07
C LEU A 301 -4.19 -15.58 19.37
N ASP A 302 -4.40 -16.70 18.68
CA ASP A 302 -5.57 -17.56 18.87
C ASP A 302 -5.67 -18.07 20.32
N LYS A 303 -4.53 -18.40 20.94
CA LYS A 303 -4.48 -18.83 22.36
C LYS A 303 -4.79 -17.70 23.34
N ARG A 304 -4.42 -16.45 23.03
CA ARG A 304 -4.59 -15.31 23.93
C ARG A 304 -5.92 -14.59 23.78
N LEU A 305 -6.50 -14.57 22.59
CA LEU A 305 -7.60 -13.66 22.24
C LEU A 305 -8.94 -14.35 21.97
N SER A 306 -9.00 -15.68 21.91
CA SER A 306 -10.22 -16.42 21.54
C SER A 306 -10.83 -17.14 22.75
N PRO A 307 -11.62 -16.46 23.60
CA PRO A 307 -12.38 -17.15 24.63
C PRO A 307 -13.43 -18.02 23.94
N GLN A 308 -13.35 -19.32 24.15
CA GLN A 308 -14.30 -20.26 23.55
C GLN A 308 -15.62 -20.23 24.36
N LEU A 309 -16.45 -19.20 24.19
CA LEU A 309 -17.69 -19.06 24.98
C LEU A 309 -18.87 -19.83 24.37
N VAL A 310 -18.85 -20.03 23.05
CA VAL A 310 -19.92 -20.70 22.29
C VAL A 310 -19.63 -22.19 22.16
N HIS A 311 -20.64 -23.01 22.44
CA HIS A 311 -20.60 -24.46 22.22
C HIS A 311 -21.00 -24.81 20.79
N LYS A 312 -22.16 -24.33 20.31
CA LYS A 312 -22.71 -24.69 18.99
C LYS A 312 -23.66 -23.63 18.45
N ILE A 313 -23.77 -23.54 17.12
CA ILE A 313 -24.72 -22.64 16.45
C ILE A 313 -25.73 -23.47 15.65
N TYR A 314 -27.02 -23.22 15.85
CA TYR A 314 -28.10 -23.81 15.09
C TYR A 314 -28.69 -22.81 14.11
N TYR A 315 -28.90 -23.23 12.87
CA TYR A 315 -29.46 -22.40 11.80
C TYR A 315 -30.63 -23.06 11.11
N ASP A 316 -31.47 -22.22 10.50
CA ASP A 316 -32.60 -22.65 9.69
C ASP A 316 -32.12 -23.26 8.36
N ALA A 317 -32.32 -24.56 8.18
CA ALA A 317 -31.92 -25.28 6.97
C ALA A 317 -32.69 -24.83 5.71
N ASP A 318 -33.94 -24.40 5.87
CA ASP A 318 -34.82 -23.97 4.78
C ASP A 318 -34.52 -22.53 4.35
N CYS A 319 -33.68 -21.83 5.11
CA CYS A 319 -33.23 -20.48 4.84
C CYS A 319 -31.82 -20.46 4.21
N GLY A 320 -31.74 -20.43 2.88
CA GLY A 320 -30.48 -20.32 2.15
C GLY A 320 -29.65 -19.08 2.50
N PHE A 321 -30.29 -17.97 2.90
CA PHE A 321 -29.62 -16.76 3.40
C PHE A 321 -28.95 -16.98 4.76
N CYS A 322 -29.64 -17.65 5.68
CA CYS A 322 -29.20 -17.87 7.05
C CYS A 322 -27.92 -18.72 7.08
N ARG A 323 -27.85 -19.76 6.24
CA ARG A 323 -26.63 -20.56 6.07
C ARG A 323 -25.45 -19.73 5.56
N LYS A 324 -25.68 -18.82 4.60
CA LYS A 324 -24.61 -17.95 4.04
C LYS A 324 -24.07 -17.00 5.10
N ILE A 325 -24.95 -16.29 5.79
CA ILE A 325 -24.57 -15.34 6.84
C ILE A 325 -23.82 -16.06 7.97
N LEU A 326 -24.30 -17.24 8.40
CA LEU A 326 -23.58 -18.05 9.38
C LEU A 326 -22.14 -18.34 8.95
N LYS A 327 -21.94 -18.81 7.71
CA LYS A 327 -20.60 -19.11 7.20
C LYS A 327 -19.73 -17.85 7.09
N ILE A 328 -20.29 -16.73 6.63
CA ILE A 328 -19.59 -15.44 6.55
C ILE A 328 -19.17 -14.98 7.96
N LEU A 329 -20.09 -14.96 8.92
CA LEU A 329 -19.79 -14.56 10.30
C LEU A 329 -18.73 -15.47 10.91
N ARG A 330 -18.84 -16.79 10.77
CA ARG A 330 -17.83 -17.73 11.27
C ARG A 330 -16.46 -17.49 10.65
N CYS A 331 -16.40 -17.18 9.34
CA CYS A 331 -15.15 -16.92 8.65
C CYS A 331 -14.51 -15.59 9.11
N PHE A 332 -15.25 -14.47 9.08
CA PHE A 332 -14.70 -13.14 9.39
C PHE A 332 -14.48 -12.89 10.88
N LEU A 333 -15.17 -13.61 11.76
CA LEU A 333 -14.95 -13.54 13.21
C LEU A 333 -13.88 -14.53 13.69
N CYS A 334 -13.22 -15.26 12.79
CA CYS A 334 -12.22 -16.29 13.12
C CYS A 334 -12.79 -17.42 14.01
N LEU A 335 -14.05 -17.81 13.75
CA LEU A 335 -14.81 -18.80 14.52
C LEU A 335 -15.06 -20.10 13.74
N GLU A 336 -14.19 -20.44 12.78
CA GLU A 336 -14.33 -21.63 11.94
C GLU A 336 -14.30 -22.95 12.74
N SER A 337 -13.72 -22.95 13.95
CA SER A 337 -13.69 -24.11 14.85
C SER A 337 -15.01 -24.37 15.56
N ILE A 338 -15.91 -23.38 15.65
CA ILE A 338 -17.20 -23.55 16.33
C ILE A 338 -18.09 -24.47 15.49
N PRO A 339 -18.62 -25.57 16.06
CA PRO A 339 -19.52 -26.48 15.35
C PRO A 339 -20.87 -25.81 15.09
N TYR A 340 -21.54 -26.26 14.03
CA TYR A 340 -22.85 -25.76 13.64
C TYR A 340 -23.72 -26.89 13.09
N ALA A 341 -25.03 -26.79 13.30
CA ALA A 341 -25.99 -27.83 12.92
C ALA A 341 -27.30 -27.21 12.41
N LYS A 342 -28.08 -27.99 11.66
CA LYS A 342 -29.44 -27.58 11.27
C LYS A 342 -30.32 -27.61 12.52
N ALA A 343 -31.15 -26.59 12.72
CA ALA A 343 -32.09 -26.59 13.84
C ALA A 343 -33.12 -27.72 13.72
N GLN A 344 -33.53 -28.04 12.49
CA GLN A 344 -34.49 -29.09 12.15
C GLN A 344 -34.09 -30.49 12.67
N ASP A 345 -32.79 -30.77 12.80
CA ASP A 345 -32.29 -32.05 13.32
C ASP A 345 -32.33 -32.12 14.86
N HIS A 346 -32.74 -31.05 15.54
CA HIS A 346 -32.70 -30.89 16.99
C HIS A 346 -33.99 -30.27 17.55
N PRO A 347 -34.93 -31.06 18.11
CA PRO A 347 -36.27 -30.59 18.49
C PRO A 347 -36.28 -29.35 19.40
N ARG A 348 -35.41 -29.31 20.41
CA ARG A 348 -35.29 -28.17 21.34
C ARG A 348 -34.80 -26.90 20.64
N ALA A 349 -33.83 -27.02 19.74
CA ALA A 349 -33.31 -25.89 18.98
C ALA A 349 -34.32 -25.40 17.95
N MET A 350 -35.03 -26.31 17.25
CA MET A 350 -36.08 -25.98 16.30
C MET A 350 -37.24 -25.21 16.94
N ALA A 351 -37.72 -25.67 18.10
CA ALA A 351 -38.79 -25.01 18.85
C ALA A 351 -38.39 -23.58 19.25
N ALA A 352 -37.20 -23.42 19.83
CA ALA A 352 -36.69 -22.12 20.24
C ALA A 352 -36.44 -21.18 19.04
N MET A 353 -35.89 -21.70 17.93
CA MET A 353 -35.64 -20.94 16.70
C MET A 353 -36.94 -20.37 16.11
N THR A 354 -37.99 -21.21 16.11
CA THR A 354 -39.32 -20.86 15.55
C THR A 354 -40.03 -19.85 16.45
N GLN A 355 -40.03 -20.08 17.77
CA GLN A 355 -40.63 -19.18 18.76
C GLN A 355 -40.00 -17.79 18.72
N GLU A 356 -38.67 -17.71 18.66
CA GLU A 356 -37.95 -16.43 18.72
C GLU A 356 -37.76 -15.75 17.37
N ASN A 357 -38.14 -16.43 16.28
CA ASN A 357 -37.90 -16.05 14.88
C ASN A 357 -36.43 -15.67 14.63
N SER A 358 -35.52 -16.55 15.09
CA SER A 358 -34.10 -16.25 15.24
C SER A 358 -33.26 -17.51 15.10
N TRP A 359 -32.04 -17.42 14.59
CA TRP A 359 -31.02 -18.46 14.83
C TRP A 359 -30.76 -18.70 16.33
N VAL A 360 -30.15 -19.84 16.68
CA VAL A 360 -29.87 -20.19 18.09
C VAL A 360 -28.38 -20.35 18.30
N VAL A 361 -27.81 -19.58 19.23
CA VAL A 361 -26.41 -19.71 19.65
C VAL A 361 -26.40 -20.33 21.06
N GLU A 362 -25.86 -21.54 21.18
CA GLU A 362 -25.71 -22.24 22.45
C GLU A 362 -24.34 -21.94 23.07
N ASP A 363 -24.32 -21.43 24.29
CA ASP A 363 -23.10 -21.21 25.04
C ASP A 363 -22.58 -22.50 25.72
N ARG A 364 -21.40 -22.44 26.33
CA ARG A 364 -20.82 -23.60 27.05
C ARG A 364 -21.62 -24.09 28.25
N ASN A 365 -22.50 -23.27 28.80
CA ASN A 365 -23.39 -23.64 29.89
C ASN A 365 -24.73 -24.19 29.37
N LEU A 366 -24.80 -24.51 28.06
CA LEU A 366 -25.99 -25.03 27.38
C LEU A 366 -27.18 -24.05 27.42
N LYS A 367 -26.91 -22.74 27.56
CA LYS A 367 -27.92 -21.69 27.49
C LYS A 367 -28.04 -21.16 26.07
N TYR A 368 -29.27 -20.94 25.63
CA TYR A 368 -29.59 -20.39 24.31
C TYR A 368 -29.62 -18.87 24.32
N HIS A 369 -29.01 -18.29 23.29
CA HIS A 369 -28.98 -16.86 22.99
C HIS A 369 -29.58 -16.65 21.61
N PHE A 370 -30.41 -15.61 21.49
CA PHE A 370 -31.20 -15.33 20.29
C PHE A 370 -30.86 -13.94 19.72
N ARG A 371 -31.31 -13.67 18.50
CA ARG A 371 -31.23 -12.39 17.80
C ARG A 371 -29.86 -11.74 17.91
N PHE A 372 -29.82 -10.50 18.38
CA PHE A 372 -28.60 -9.72 18.54
C PHE A 372 -27.74 -10.20 19.72
N ASP A 373 -28.33 -10.79 20.77
CA ASP A 373 -27.58 -11.39 21.88
C ASP A 373 -26.68 -12.54 21.40
N GLY A 374 -27.18 -13.35 20.46
CA GLY A 374 -26.36 -14.36 19.76
C GLY A 374 -25.18 -13.75 19.01
N ILE A 375 -25.38 -12.62 18.31
CA ILE A 375 -24.29 -11.89 17.63
C ILE A 375 -23.27 -11.35 18.65
N ILE A 376 -23.73 -10.75 19.74
CA ILE A 376 -22.85 -10.23 20.80
C ILE A 376 -22.01 -11.37 21.39
N LEU A 377 -22.60 -12.54 21.63
CA LEU A 377 -21.88 -13.70 22.14
C LEU A 377 -20.80 -14.20 21.15
N LEU A 378 -21.09 -14.20 19.85
CA LEU A 378 -20.11 -14.51 18.82
C LEU A 378 -18.99 -13.47 18.77
N LEU A 379 -19.31 -12.18 18.87
CA LEU A 379 -18.32 -11.11 18.95
C LEU A 379 -17.43 -11.25 20.18
N ARG A 380 -17.99 -11.60 21.35
CA ARG A 380 -17.22 -11.90 22.57
C ARG A 380 -16.29 -13.09 22.41
N SER A 381 -16.70 -14.08 21.63
CA SER A 381 -15.89 -15.28 21.34
C SER A 381 -14.80 -15.04 20.29
N SER A 382 -14.87 -13.92 19.57
CA SER A 382 -13.99 -13.61 18.44
C SER A 382 -12.73 -12.87 18.89
N PRO A 383 -11.52 -13.27 18.44
CA PRO A 383 -10.29 -12.55 18.73
C PRO A 383 -10.23 -11.14 18.11
N ILE A 384 -11.07 -10.84 17.11
CA ILE A 384 -11.14 -9.52 16.47
C ILE A 384 -12.31 -8.70 17.05
N GLY A 385 -13.36 -9.36 17.52
CA GLY A 385 -14.60 -8.74 18.00
C GLY A 385 -14.66 -8.47 19.50
N PHE A 386 -13.85 -9.15 20.33
CA PHE A 386 -14.07 -9.20 21.79
C PHE A 386 -14.06 -7.83 22.45
N TRP A 387 -13.14 -6.95 22.06
CA TRP A 387 -13.00 -5.61 22.65
C TRP A 387 -14.18 -4.69 22.30
N LYS A 388 -14.76 -4.85 21.11
CA LYS A 388 -15.95 -4.09 20.69
C LYS A 388 -17.24 -4.65 21.26
N ALA A 389 -17.27 -5.92 21.66
CA ALA A 389 -18.51 -6.58 22.08
C ALA A 389 -19.18 -5.88 23.28
N ARG A 390 -18.41 -5.21 24.15
CA ARG A 390 -18.95 -4.40 25.26
C ARG A 390 -19.67 -3.13 24.76
N LEU A 391 -19.19 -2.51 23.69
CA LEU A 391 -19.85 -1.33 23.10
C LEU A 391 -21.24 -1.70 22.57
N TRP A 392 -21.37 -2.87 21.95
CA TRP A 392 -22.64 -3.37 21.41
C TRP A 392 -23.68 -3.74 22.48
N THR A 393 -23.29 -3.83 23.75
CA THR A 393 -24.24 -3.97 24.88
C THR A 393 -24.79 -2.64 25.40
N LEU A 394 -24.23 -1.50 24.97
CA LEU A 394 -24.77 -0.20 25.35
C LEU A 394 -26.10 0.03 24.61
N LYS A 395 -27.09 0.58 25.33
CA LYS A 395 -28.47 0.78 24.85
C LYS A 395 -28.61 1.26 23.39
N PRO A 396 -27.93 2.34 22.93
CA PRO A 396 -28.13 2.82 21.55
C PRO A 396 -27.66 1.81 20.50
N PHE A 397 -26.51 1.16 20.72
CA PHE A 397 -25.96 0.18 19.80
C PHE A 397 -26.74 -1.13 19.80
N TYR A 398 -27.19 -1.58 20.99
CA TYR A 398 -28.04 -2.75 21.12
C TYR A 398 -29.37 -2.55 20.38
N PHE A 399 -30.04 -1.40 20.61
CA PHE A 399 -31.30 -1.08 19.97
C PHE A 399 -31.19 -1.12 18.44
N PHE A 400 -30.16 -0.46 17.89
CA PHE A 400 -29.93 -0.46 16.45
C PHE A 400 -29.61 -1.87 15.90
N GLY A 401 -28.75 -2.62 16.61
CA GLY A 401 -28.35 -3.97 16.23
C GLY A 401 -29.51 -4.96 16.21
N ASP A 402 -30.35 -4.95 17.26
CA ASP A 402 -31.53 -5.81 17.34
C ASP A 402 -32.61 -5.41 16.33
N HIS A 403 -32.80 -4.11 16.09
CA HIS A 403 -33.70 -3.63 15.05
C HIS A 403 -33.24 -4.11 13.66
N ALA A 404 -31.97 -3.95 13.34
CA ALA A 404 -31.39 -4.44 12.09
C ALA A 404 -31.54 -5.98 11.97
N TYR A 405 -31.30 -6.73 13.05
CA TYR A 405 -31.49 -8.17 13.05
C TYR A 405 -32.94 -8.55 12.73
N ARG A 406 -33.92 -7.95 13.41
CA ARG A 406 -35.35 -8.23 13.18
C ARG A 406 -35.76 -7.91 11.75
N TRP A 407 -35.29 -6.79 11.22
CA TRP A 407 -35.52 -6.43 9.82
C TRP A 407 -34.98 -7.50 8.87
N ILE A 408 -33.74 -7.95 9.07
CA ILE A 408 -33.14 -9.03 8.26
C ILE A 408 -33.92 -10.34 8.41
N ALA A 409 -34.29 -10.70 9.64
CA ALA A 409 -35.04 -11.93 9.92
C ALA A 409 -36.39 -11.95 9.18
N ASN A 410 -37.09 -10.83 9.11
CA ASN A 410 -38.36 -10.69 8.41
C ASN A 410 -38.21 -10.72 6.87
N HIS A 411 -37.04 -10.32 6.34
CA HIS A 411 -36.77 -10.28 4.90
C HIS A 411 -35.88 -11.42 4.38
N ARG A 412 -35.58 -12.42 5.22
CA ARG A 412 -34.58 -13.47 4.91
C ARG A 412 -34.90 -14.32 3.67
N LYS A 413 -36.19 -14.53 3.36
CA LYS A 413 -36.63 -15.28 2.15
C LYS A 413 -36.27 -14.53 0.87
N PHE A 414 -36.62 -13.24 0.81
CA PHE A 414 -36.27 -12.35 -0.30
C PHE A 414 -34.75 -12.27 -0.49
N MET A 415 -34.01 -12.04 0.60
CA MET A 415 -32.53 -12.00 0.57
C MET A 415 -31.91 -13.34 0.13
N GLY A 416 -32.54 -14.46 0.48
CA GLY A 416 -32.11 -15.80 0.04
C GLY A 416 -32.18 -15.96 -1.46
N HIS A 417 -33.27 -15.48 -2.07
CA HIS A 417 -33.47 -15.49 -3.52
C HIS A 417 -32.46 -14.58 -4.23
N PHE A 418 -32.34 -13.32 -3.79
CA PHE A 418 -31.43 -12.33 -4.37
C PHE A 418 -29.96 -12.80 -4.35
N THR A 419 -29.53 -13.45 -3.26
CA THR A 419 -28.15 -13.88 -3.06
C THR A 419 -27.84 -15.28 -3.61
N ARG A 420 -28.78 -15.97 -4.27
CA ARG A 420 -28.64 -17.38 -4.68
C ARG A 420 -27.35 -17.65 -5.47
N HIS A 421 -27.08 -16.83 -6.49
CA HIS A 421 -25.92 -16.92 -7.38
C HIS A 421 -24.55 -16.81 -6.71
N LEU A 422 -24.48 -16.32 -5.46
CA LEU A 422 -23.22 -16.22 -4.72
C LEU A 422 -22.71 -17.58 -4.21
N TYR A 423 -23.60 -18.55 -4.00
CA TYR A 423 -23.31 -19.83 -3.33
C TYR A 423 -22.91 -20.96 -4.27
N GLU A 424 -23.10 -20.79 -5.57
CA GLU A 424 -22.88 -21.84 -6.59
C GLU A 424 -21.44 -21.87 -7.11
N ARG A 425 -20.54 -21.05 -6.54
CA ARG A 425 -19.19 -20.87 -7.05
C ARG A 425 -18.18 -21.74 -6.33
N LYS A 426 -17.34 -22.43 -7.10
CA LYS A 426 -16.18 -23.19 -6.62
C LYS A 426 -14.90 -22.37 -6.90
N PRO A 427 -14.47 -21.49 -5.99
CA PRO A 427 -13.29 -20.65 -6.22
C PRO A 427 -12.02 -21.49 -6.34
N HIS A 428 -11.14 -21.12 -7.27
CA HIS A 428 -9.83 -21.73 -7.43
C HIS A 428 -8.79 -20.86 -6.71
N TYR A 429 -8.42 -21.24 -5.48
CA TYR A 429 -7.52 -20.43 -4.68
C TYR A 429 -6.07 -20.47 -5.17
N GLN A 430 -5.58 -21.61 -5.63
CA GLN A 430 -4.20 -21.77 -6.07
C GLN A 430 -4.05 -21.34 -7.53
N ALA A 431 -2.93 -20.69 -7.84
CA ALA A 431 -2.59 -20.42 -9.23
C ALA A 431 -2.14 -21.72 -9.90
N GLY A 432 -2.71 -22.01 -11.08
CA GLY A 432 -2.41 -23.25 -11.83
C GLY A 432 -0.95 -23.33 -12.28
N ARG A 433 -0.51 -24.52 -12.72
CA ARG A 433 0.90 -24.79 -13.08
C ARG A 433 1.47 -23.77 -14.07
N TRP A 434 0.71 -23.41 -15.10
CA TRP A 434 1.13 -22.39 -16.08
C TRP A 434 1.39 -21.02 -15.44
N LEU A 435 0.54 -20.56 -14.53
CA LEU A 435 0.77 -19.31 -13.81
C LEU A 435 2.02 -19.37 -12.91
N GLN A 436 2.37 -20.55 -12.39
CA GLN A 436 3.61 -20.71 -11.62
C GLN A 436 4.86 -20.62 -12.53
N VAL A 437 4.80 -21.14 -13.75
CA VAL A 437 5.86 -20.95 -14.76
C VAL A 437 6.00 -19.48 -15.14
N VAL A 438 4.87 -18.78 -15.31
CA VAL A 438 4.85 -17.33 -15.55
C VAL A 438 5.49 -16.57 -14.38
N ALA A 439 5.19 -16.92 -13.13
CA ALA A 439 5.83 -16.33 -11.96
C ALA A 439 7.35 -16.56 -11.95
N LEU A 440 7.82 -17.75 -12.35
CA LEU A 440 9.25 -18.05 -12.46
C LEU A 440 9.94 -17.16 -13.48
N TYR A 441 9.35 -17.01 -14.67
CA TYR A 441 9.87 -16.12 -15.70
C TYR A 441 10.01 -14.68 -15.18
N PHE A 442 8.97 -14.16 -14.51
CA PHE A 442 8.98 -12.79 -14.04
C PHE A 442 9.91 -12.55 -12.86
N ILE A 443 10.18 -13.54 -12.00
CA ILE A 443 11.12 -13.32 -10.91
C ILE A 443 12.56 -13.24 -11.45
N ILE A 444 12.87 -14.01 -12.49
CA ILE A 444 14.13 -13.88 -13.24
C ILE A 444 14.21 -12.48 -13.88
N CYS A 445 13.10 -11.99 -14.45
CA CYS A 445 13.02 -10.62 -14.98
C CYS A 445 13.33 -9.55 -13.94
N CYS A 446 12.71 -9.63 -12.76
CA CYS A 446 12.94 -8.68 -11.67
C CYS A 446 14.37 -8.76 -11.11
N LEU A 447 14.92 -9.97 -10.94
CA LEU A 447 16.30 -10.15 -10.46
C LEU A 447 17.30 -9.56 -11.46
N TRP A 448 17.14 -9.83 -12.76
CA TRP A 448 18.00 -9.24 -13.79
C TRP A 448 17.85 -7.71 -13.82
N TRP A 449 16.64 -7.19 -13.64
CA TRP A 449 16.38 -5.76 -13.59
C TRP A 449 17.06 -5.07 -12.38
N ASN A 450 17.05 -5.73 -11.23
CA ASN A 450 17.77 -5.22 -10.07
C ASN A 450 19.29 -5.34 -10.26
N TRP A 451 19.77 -6.45 -10.81
CA TRP A 451 21.19 -6.65 -11.12
C TRP A 451 21.72 -5.56 -12.06
N ARG A 452 21.04 -5.28 -13.17
CA ARG A 452 21.46 -4.22 -14.12
C ARG A 452 21.45 -2.80 -13.51
N THR A 453 20.73 -2.61 -12.41
CA THR A 453 20.69 -1.32 -11.71
C THR A 453 21.97 -1.11 -10.90
N TYR A 454 22.60 -2.20 -10.46
CA TYR A 454 23.90 -2.21 -9.81
C TYR A 454 25.04 -2.30 -10.84
N ASP A 455 24.99 -3.27 -11.75
CA ASP A 455 25.95 -3.47 -12.83
C ASP A 455 25.39 -3.00 -14.18
N THR A 456 25.81 -1.81 -14.62
CA THR A 456 25.33 -1.22 -15.87
C THR A 456 25.84 -1.94 -17.14
N TYR A 457 26.80 -2.85 -17.03
CA TYR A 457 27.39 -3.56 -18.16
C TYR A 457 26.65 -4.85 -18.55
N SER A 458 25.67 -5.28 -17.76
CA SER A 458 24.86 -6.47 -18.01
C SER A 458 23.57 -6.14 -18.79
N PRO A 459 23.54 -6.22 -20.14
CA PRO A 459 22.34 -5.91 -20.91
C PRO A 459 21.24 -6.95 -20.66
N MET A 460 19.99 -6.47 -20.59
CA MET A 460 18.81 -7.32 -20.50
C MET A 460 18.27 -7.57 -21.92
N PRO A 461 17.96 -8.83 -22.31
CA PRO A 461 17.36 -9.13 -23.60
C PRO A 461 16.14 -8.23 -23.89
N GLU A 462 16.02 -7.74 -25.12
CA GLU A 462 15.04 -6.70 -25.44
C GLU A 462 13.60 -7.13 -25.21
N SER A 463 13.27 -8.38 -25.56
CA SER A 463 11.94 -8.98 -25.31
C SER A 463 11.60 -8.97 -23.82
N MET A 464 12.52 -9.45 -22.99
CA MET A 464 12.42 -9.47 -21.53
C MET A 464 12.23 -8.05 -20.98
N ARG A 465 13.04 -7.09 -21.46
CA ARG A 465 12.94 -5.68 -21.07
C ARG A 465 11.59 -5.06 -21.44
N LYS A 466 11.12 -5.29 -22.68
CA LYS A 466 9.83 -4.78 -23.18
C LYS A 466 8.67 -5.32 -22.35
N VAL A 467 8.61 -6.63 -22.10
CA VAL A 467 7.55 -7.24 -21.30
C VAL A 467 7.58 -6.72 -19.86
N SER A 468 8.76 -6.64 -19.23
CA SER A 468 8.90 -6.04 -17.89
C SER A 468 8.41 -4.59 -17.85
N LEU A 469 8.68 -3.79 -18.89
CA LEU A 469 8.21 -2.40 -18.98
C LEU A 469 6.69 -2.31 -19.18
N TYR A 470 6.10 -3.13 -20.06
CA TYR A 470 4.64 -3.14 -20.25
C TYR A 470 3.88 -3.52 -18.98
N LEU A 471 4.40 -4.48 -18.22
CA LEU A 471 3.85 -4.88 -16.92
C LEU A 471 4.31 -3.99 -15.77
N ARG A 472 5.10 -2.95 -16.06
CA ARG A 472 5.62 -1.99 -15.07
C ARG A 472 6.37 -2.66 -13.92
N LEU A 473 7.11 -3.74 -14.22
CA LEU A 473 8.01 -4.41 -13.29
C LEU A 473 9.38 -3.71 -13.18
N ASP A 474 9.54 -2.58 -13.89
CA ASP A 474 10.68 -1.70 -13.76
C ASP A 474 10.80 -1.17 -12.32
N GLN A 475 12.00 -1.30 -11.75
CA GLN A 475 12.26 -0.96 -10.36
C GLN A 475 13.69 -0.45 -10.17
N LYS A 476 13.85 0.45 -9.19
CA LYS A 476 15.15 0.98 -8.76
C LYS A 476 15.06 1.39 -7.30
N TRP A 477 15.84 0.73 -6.45
CA TRP A 477 15.78 0.89 -4.99
C TRP A 477 16.90 1.80 -4.49
N ASN A 478 16.91 3.07 -4.91
CA ASN A 478 18.03 3.98 -4.67
C ASN A 478 17.74 5.10 -3.66
N MET A 479 16.89 4.84 -2.66
CA MET A 479 16.61 5.82 -1.63
C MET A 479 17.89 6.14 -0.84
N PHE A 480 18.29 7.41 -0.83
CA PHE A 480 19.54 7.91 -0.24
C PHE A 480 20.83 7.24 -0.78
N ALA A 481 20.77 6.74 -2.01
CA ALA A 481 21.89 6.09 -2.68
C ALA A 481 22.35 6.88 -3.93
N PRO A 482 23.66 6.89 -4.26
CA PRO A 482 24.75 6.23 -3.53
C PRO A 482 25.14 6.93 -2.22
N TYR A 483 24.82 8.22 -2.12
CA TYR A 483 24.93 9.04 -0.93
C TYR A 483 23.62 9.82 -0.74
N PRO A 484 23.24 10.19 0.50
CA PRO A 484 22.13 11.09 0.72
C PRO A 484 22.37 12.46 0.09
N LEU A 485 21.30 13.18 -0.25
CA LEU A 485 21.42 14.54 -0.74
C LEU A 485 21.99 15.44 0.37
N LYS A 486 22.91 16.32 0.00
CA LYS A 486 23.51 17.35 0.87
C LYS A 486 22.96 18.75 0.56
N ILE A 487 21.98 18.80 -0.33
CA ILE A 487 21.41 20.01 -0.88
C ILE A 487 19.91 19.93 -0.64
N ASP A 488 19.38 20.95 -0.01
CA ASP A 488 17.96 21.18 0.18
C ASP A 488 17.57 22.61 -0.23
N GLY A 489 16.32 23.00 -0.02
CA GLY A 489 15.86 24.35 -0.31
C GLY A 489 14.35 24.46 -0.46
N TRP A 490 13.91 25.67 -0.77
CA TRP A 490 12.51 26.02 -1.01
C TRP A 490 12.36 26.80 -2.31
N TYR A 491 11.12 26.88 -2.80
CA TYR A 491 10.79 27.68 -3.97
C TYR A 491 10.23 29.05 -3.56
N VAL A 492 10.47 30.04 -4.42
CA VAL A 492 9.84 31.35 -4.40
C VAL A 492 9.43 31.69 -5.82
N PHE A 493 8.20 32.16 -6.02
CA PHE A 493 7.66 32.46 -7.34
C PHE A 493 7.27 33.95 -7.44
N PRO A 494 8.24 34.88 -7.54
CA PRO A 494 7.92 36.29 -7.70
C PRO A 494 7.22 36.51 -9.05
N GLY A 495 5.97 36.92 -9.00
CA GLY A 495 5.16 37.27 -10.16
C GLY A 495 4.89 38.77 -10.23
N LYS A 496 4.93 39.31 -11.45
CA LYS A 496 4.65 40.70 -11.77
C LYS A 496 3.24 40.83 -12.32
N LEU A 497 2.42 41.62 -11.64
CA LEU A 497 1.06 41.92 -12.07
C LEU A 497 1.04 43.17 -12.96
N ARG A 498 -0.03 43.35 -13.74
CA ARG A 498 -0.20 44.52 -14.64
C ARG A 498 -0.26 45.87 -13.93
N ASP A 499 -0.66 45.89 -12.66
CA ASP A 499 -0.63 47.09 -11.80
C ASP A 499 0.77 47.40 -11.24
N GLY A 500 1.77 46.58 -11.57
CA GLY A 500 3.15 46.70 -11.13
C GLY A 500 3.46 46.04 -9.78
N LYS A 501 2.47 45.47 -9.09
CA LYS A 501 2.68 44.77 -7.81
C LYS A 501 3.42 43.46 -8.02
N GLU A 502 4.31 43.12 -7.08
CA GLU A 502 4.96 41.81 -7.01
C GLU A 502 4.38 40.95 -5.87
N VAL A 503 4.11 39.69 -6.17
CA VAL A 503 3.49 38.71 -5.24
C VAL A 503 4.11 37.32 -5.44
N ASP A 504 4.04 36.46 -4.42
CA ASP A 504 4.36 35.03 -4.62
C ASP A 504 3.15 34.28 -5.21
N VAL A 505 3.21 34.00 -6.52
CA VAL A 505 2.05 33.44 -7.24
C VAL A 505 1.80 31.97 -6.91
N PHE A 506 2.85 31.19 -6.66
CA PHE A 506 2.69 29.77 -6.33
C PHE A 506 2.10 29.62 -4.93
N ARG A 507 2.59 30.41 -3.97
CA ARG A 507 2.08 30.41 -2.61
C ARG A 507 0.62 30.84 -2.55
N TYR A 508 0.23 31.83 -3.36
CA TYR A 508 -1.17 32.24 -3.46
C TYR A 508 -2.06 31.13 -4.04
N ILE A 509 -1.68 30.53 -5.16
CA ILE A 509 -2.48 29.46 -5.78
C ILE A 509 -2.67 28.28 -4.82
N MET A 510 -1.65 27.99 -4.01
CA MET A 510 -1.68 26.84 -3.10
C MET A 510 -2.36 27.12 -1.76
N TYR A 511 -2.31 28.37 -1.26
CA TYR A 511 -2.68 28.69 0.13
C TYR A 511 -3.45 30.02 0.30
N GLY A 512 -3.67 30.79 -0.76
CA GLY A 512 -4.31 32.11 -0.72
C GLY A 512 -3.44 33.23 -0.16
N ASP A 513 -2.12 33.01 -0.03
CA ASP A 513 -1.18 33.97 0.55
C ASP A 513 -0.29 34.60 -0.54
N THR A 514 -0.39 35.92 -0.72
CA THR A 514 0.37 36.68 -1.72
C THR A 514 1.74 37.16 -1.23
N GLN A 515 2.10 36.96 0.04
CA GLN A 515 3.31 37.52 0.62
C GLN A 515 4.56 37.02 -0.10
N LEU A 516 5.28 37.93 -0.76
CA LEU A 516 6.57 37.65 -1.36
C LEU A 516 7.67 37.79 -0.30
N THR A 517 8.31 36.67 0.04
CA THR A 517 9.52 36.64 0.87
C THR A 517 10.52 35.64 0.31
N TYR A 518 11.79 35.99 0.43
CA TYR A 518 12.91 35.12 0.10
C TYR A 518 13.48 34.39 1.32
N ASP A 519 12.93 34.67 2.51
CA ASP A 519 13.40 34.09 3.76
C ASP A 519 13.06 32.60 3.83
N ARG A 520 13.84 31.87 4.62
CA ARG A 520 13.60 30.45 4.85
C ARG A 520 12.27 30.24 5.58
N PRO A 521 11.34 29.43 5.05
CA PRO A 521 10.08 29.17 5.73
C PRO A 521 10.33 28.37 7.02
N ALA A 522 9.45 28.55 8.02
CA ALA A 522 9.51 27.80 9.28
C ALA A 522 9.46 26.27 9.04
N SER A 523 8.66 25.84 8.07
CA SER A 523 8.57 24.45 7.62
C SER A 523 8.60 24.37 6.10
N ILE A 524 9.71 23.87 5.54
CA ILE A 524 9.86 23.61 4.09
C ILE A 524 8.93 22.48 3.64
N VAL A 525 8.67 21.47 4.48
CA VAL A 525 7.81 20.35 4.08
C VAL A 525 6.35 20.77 3.90
N ASP A 526 5.92 21.79 4.65
CA ASP A 526 4.55 22.31 4.66
C ASP A 526 4.36 23.49 3.71
N SER A 527 5.41 23.96 3.02
CA SER A 527 5.31 24.91 1.91
C SER A 527 4.80 24.27 0.60
N TYR A 528 4.53 22.96 0.62
CA TYR A 528 3.87 22.24 -0.47
C TYR A 528 2.56 21.62 0.05
N PRO A 529 1.43 21.73 -0.68
CA PRO A 529 0.12 21.36 -0.14
C PRO A 529 0.08 19.92 0.39
N ARG A 530 0.62 19.01 -0.41
CA ARG A 530 0.58 17.56 -0.19
C ARG A 530 1.83 16.90 -0.74
N GLN A 531 2.00 15.65 -0.35
CA GLN A 531 3.16 14.83 -0.73
C GLN A 531 3.39 14.73 -2.25
N ARG A 532 2.32 14.67 -3.06
CA ARG A 532 2.43 14.55 -4.53
C ARG A 532 2.90 15.85 -5.18
N TRP A 533 2.38 17.00 -4.74
CA TRP A 533 2.89 18.32 -5.12
C TRP A 533 4.35 18.50 -4.71
N ARG A 534 4.71 18.14 -3.48
CA ARG A 534 6.10 18.15 -3.03
C ARG A 534 6.99 17.32 -3.95
N LYS A 535 6.56 16.09 -4.28
CA LYS A 535 7.29 15.22 -5.20
C LYS A 535 7.41 15.80 -6.62
N TYR A 536 6.36 16.44 -7.11
CA TYR A 536 6.35 17.16 -8.39
C TYR A 536 7.42 18.26 -8.40
N MET A 537 7.37 19.16 -7.42
CA MET A 537 8.30 20.29 -7.27
C MET A 537 9.75 19.83 -7.10
N MET A 538 10.00 18.83 -6.25
CA MET A 538 11.32 18.20 -6.10
C MET A 538 11.91 17.70 -7.42
N ASN A 539 11.07 17.18 -8.31
CA ASN A 539 11.51 16.71 -9.62
C ASN A 539 11.77 17.86 -10.58
N LEU A 540 10.94 18.92 -10.57
CA LEU A 540 11.11 20.10 -11.42
C LEU A 540 12.44 20.83 -11.23
N ARG A 541 13.07 20.73 -10.04
CA ARG A 541 14.43 21.23 -9.82
C ARG A 541 15.44 20.62 -10.78
N LYS A 542 15.29 19.35 -11.12
CA LYS A 542 16.30 18.59 -11.86
C LYS A 542 16.26 18.94 -13.35
N LYS A 543 17.45 19.01 -13.96
CA LYS A 543 17.62 19.32 -15.40
C LYS A 543 16.81 18.40 -16.33
N ASN A 544 16.72 17.11 -16.00
CA ASN A 544 15.95 16.14 -16.79
C ASN A 544 14.43 16.36 -16.75
N PHE A 545 13.91 17.23 -15.87
CA PHE A 545 12.50 17.63 -15.83
C PHE A 545 12.26 19.04 -16.35
N GLN A 546 13.25 19.73 -16.95
CA GLN A 546 13.12 21.10 -17.43
C GLN A 546 11.89 21.31 -18.35
N LYS A 547 11.59 20.34 -19.22
CA LYS A 547 10.44 20.37 -20.13
C LYS A 547 9.08 20.42 -19.40
N HIS A 548 9.01 20.00 -18.14
CA HIS A 548 7.77 20.02 -17.38
C HIS A 548 7.44 21.43 -16.83
N ARG A 549 8.45 22.30 -16.71
CA ARG A 549 8.32 23.63 -16.10
C ARG A 549 7.37 24.54 -16.87
N ILE A 550 7.36 24.43 -18.20
CA ILE A 550 6.41 25.19 -19.05
C ILE A 550 4.95 24.84 -18.74
N PHE A 551 4.63 23.60 -18.39
CA PHE A 551 3.26 23.18 -18.14
C PHE A 551 2.78 23.63 -16.76
N LEU A 552 3.66 23.62 -15.75
CA LEU A 552 3.39 24.33 -14.49
C LEU A 552 3.22 25.84 -14.74
N GLY A 553 4.06 26.41 -15.60
CA GLY A 553 3.97 27.80 -16.09
C GLY A 553 2.56 28.17 -16.54
N LYS A 554 2.08 27.44 -17.56
CA LYS A 554 0.76 27.62 -18.16
C LYS A 554 -0.37 27.41 -17.16
N TYR A 555 -0.22 26.43 -16.25
CA TYR A 555 -1.18 26.19 -15.18
C TYR A 555 -1.28 27.40 -14.25
N ILE A 556 -0.15 27.91 -13.73
CA ILE A 556 -0.12 29.07 -12.84
C ILE A 556 -0.75 30.30 -13.50
N CYS A 557 -0.39 30.59 -14.75
CA CYS A 557 -0.98 31.70 -15.49
C CYS A 557 -2.49 31.58 -15.62
N ARG A 558 -3.01 30.39 -15.95
CA ARG A 558 -4.45 30.16 -16.05
C ARG A 558 -5.15 30.33 -14.71
N GLU A 559 -4.69 29.63 -13.67
CA GLU A 559 -5.32 29.68 -12.33
C GLU A 559 -5.38 31.11 -11.77
N TRP A 560 -4.29 31.87 -11.92
CA TRP A 560 -4.25 33.27 -11.50
C TRP A 560 -5.17 34.13 -12.38
N ASN A 561 -4.96 34.08 -13.70
CA ASN A 561 -5.65 34.98 -14.60
C ASN A 561 -7.12 34.66 -14.76
N ASP A 562 -7.62 33.48 -14.46
CA ASP A 562 -9.06 33.21 -14.55
C ASP A 562 -9.83 33.80 -13.36
N SER A 563 -9.14 34.02 -12.23
CA SER A 563 -9.75 34.46 -10.96
C SER A 563 -9.55 35.95 -10.64
N HIS A 564 -8.66 36.66 -11.34
CA HIS A 564 -8.31 38.06 -11.04
C HIS A 564 -8.84 39.07 -12.08
N PRO A 565 -9.10 40.33 -11.70
CA PRO A 565 -9.50 41.38 -12.64
C PRO A 565 -8.37 41.75 -13.62
N VAL A 566 -8.71 42.52 -14.67
CA VAL A 566 -7.78 42.85 -15.76
C VAL A 566 -6.52 43.59 -15.27
N GLN A 567 -6.64 44.45 -14.27
CA GLN A 567 -5.52 45.22 -13.71
C GLN A 567 -4.57 44.35 -12.87
N GLU A 568 -5.06 43.24 -12.33
CA GLU A 568 -4.28 42.34 -11.46
C GLU A 568 -3.89 41.04 -12.17
N LYS A 569 -3.98 41.00 -13.51
CA LYS A 569 -3.51 39.82 -14.27
C LYS A 569 -2.00 39.69 -14.11
N LEU A 570 -1.56 38.45 -13.95
CA LEU A 570 -0.18 38.04 -13.93
C LEU A 570 0.41 38.14 -15.34
N GLU A 571 1.45 38.97 -15.50
CA GLU A 571 2.17 39.14 -16.76
C GLU A 571 3.28 38.12 -16.93
N SER A 572 4.12 37.99 -15.89
CA SER A 572 5.26 37.10 -15.87
C SER A 572 5.63 36.68 -14.45
N PHE A 573 6.38 35.60 -14.32
CA PHE A 573 6.96 35.20 -13.04
C PHE A 573 8.25 34.39 -13.23
N ASP A 574 9.08 34.38 -12.19
CA ASP A 574 10.24 33.49 -12.10
C ASP A 574 9.95 32.30 -11.19
N MET A 575 10.55 31.15 -11.49
CA MET A 575 10.59 29.99 -10.60
C MET A 575 11.99 29.92 -9.99
N ILE A 576 12.13 30.48 -8.80
CA ILE A 576 13.41 30.57 -8.09
C ILE A 576 13.49 29.44 -7.07
N PHE A 577 14.62 28.72 -7.07
CA PHE A 577 14.96 27.78 -6.02
C PHE A 577 16.05 28.37 -5.13
N MET A 578 15.73 28.46 -3.84
CA MET A 578 16.59 28.96 -2.79
C MET A 578 17.37 27.75 -2.24
N GLU A 579 18.57 27.54 -2.77
CA GLU A 579 19.36 26.35 -2.45
C GLU A 579 20.16 26.53 -1.16
N GLU A 580 20.04 25.57 -0.23
CA GLU A 580 20.88 25.48 0.95
C GLU A 580 21.68 24.16 0.94
N ARG A 581 22.93 24.23 1.40
CA ARG A 581 23.79 23.05 1.53
C ARG A 581 23.91 22.65 2.99
N THR A 582 23.59 21.41 3.30
CA THR A 582 23.76 20.85 4.64
C THR A 582 25.24 20.69 4.98
N GLN A 583 25.65 21.19 6.15
CA GLN A 583 26.99 20.98 6.70
C GLN A 583 26.92 20.09 7.95
N LEU A 584 27.93 19.25 8.17
CA LEU A 584 28.02 18.40 9.37
C LEU A 584 28.29 19.20 10.65
N SER A 585 28.84 20.40 10.54
CA SER A 585 29.06 21.32 11.66
C SER A 585 27.76 21.89 12.24
N GLY A 586 26.64 21.75 11.52
CA GLY A 586 25.38 22.42 11.86
C GLY A 586 25.35 23.92 11.53
N ASN A 587 26.45 24.47 10.99
CA ASN A 587 26.50 25.88 10.61
C ASN A 587 25.65 26.13 9.35
N PRO A 588 24.94 27.26 9.28
CA PRO A 588 24.20 27.63 8.09
C PRO A 588 25.15 27.84 6.91
N SER A 589 24.83 27.25 5.76
CA SER A 589 25.48 27.57 4.50
C SER A 589 24.88 28.83 3.89
N PRO A 590 25.65 29.60 3.10
CA PRO A 590 25.09 30.66 2.26
C PRO A 590 23.98 30.10 1.36
N ILE A 591 22.88 30.85 1.25
CA ILE A 591 21.77 30.48 0.37
C ILE A 591 22.11 30.91 -1.06
N VAL A 592 22.04 29.97 -2.01
CA VAL A 592 22.29 30.22 -3.43
C VAL A 592 20.95 30.36 -4.15
N LYS A 593 20.66 31.57 -4.67
CA LYS A 593 19.45 31.81 -5.46
C LYS A 593 19.67 31.32 -6.89
N SER A 594 18.85 30.36 -7.33
CA SER A 594 18.89 29.82 -8.70
C SER A 594 17.56 30.05 -9.42
N ASN A 595 17.54 30.91 -10.43
CA ASN A 595 16.37 31.01 -11.31
C ASN A 595 16.34 29.79 -12.24
N LEU A 596 15.31 28.95 -12.09
CA LEU A 596 15.15 27.71 -12.84
C LEU A 596 14.32 27.90 -14.11
N TRP A 597 13.49 28.94 -14.18
CA TRP A 597 12.56 29.17 -15.27
C TRP A 597 11.94 30.57 -15.16
N HIS A 598 11.92 31.29 -16.27
CA HIS A 598 11.13 32.50 -16.42
C HIS A 598 9.93 32.21 -17.31
N HIS A 599 8.75 32.71 -16.95
CA HIS A 599 7.51 32.46 -17.68
C HIS A 599 6.75 33.75 -17.98
N TRP A 600 6.25 33.87 -19.21
CA TRP A 600 5.33 34.92 -19.65
C TRP A 600 3.94 34.32 -19.81
N CYS A 601 2.92 34.97 -19.24
CA CYS A 601 1.53 34.50 -19.33
C CYS A 601 0.83 34.94 -20.62
N PHE A 602 1.30 36.02 -21.23
CA PHE A 602 0.82 36.52 -22.51
C PHE A 602 1.97 36.45 -23.52
N GLU A 603 1.65 36.30 -24.80
CA GLU A 603 2.65 36.48 -25.85
C GLU A 603 3.28 37.86 -25.67
N LYS A 604 4.61 37.92 -25.71
CA LYS A 604 5.33 39.18 -25.68
C LYS A 604 4.81 39.99 -26.87
N GLN A 605 4.06 41.08 -26.62
CA GLN A 605 3.84 42.06 -27.67
C GLN A 605 5.26 42.43 -28.14
N ALA A 606 5.55 42.20 -29.42
CA ALA A 606 6.76 42.70 -30.03
C ALA A 606 6.73 44.21 -29.77
N SER A 607 7.56 44.67 -28.85
CA SER A 607 7.64 46.07 -28.46
C SER A 607 8.01 46.88 -29.70
N ASP A 608 7.14 47.82 -30.06
CA ASP A 608 7.42 48.91 -30.99
C ASP A 608 8.73 49.65 -30.66
#